data_AF-A0A923ZIW8-F1
#
_entry.id   AF-A0A923ZIW8-F1
#
_cell.length_a   1.000
_cell.length_b   1.000
_cell.length_c   1.000
_cell.angle_alpha   90.00
_cell.angle_beta   90.00
_cell.angle_gamma   90.00
#
_symmetry.space_group_name_H-M   'P 1'
#
loop_
_entity.id
_entity.type
_entity.pdbx_description
1 polymer ?
#
loop_
_entity_poly.entity_id
_entity_poly.type
_entity_poly.pdbx_seq_one_letter_code
_entity_poly.pdbx_strand_id
1 'polypeptide(L)'
;MIAVIKYNAGNVQSVQYALQRIGVECVVTNDESVIRNAEKVIFPGVGHAQSAMQYLREKELDRLIISLQQPVLGICLGLQLMCSHSEEGDTDCLSIFDTEVKLFSSPQLKVPQIGWNNIYDYKSVLFDGL
;
A
#
# COMPACT_ATOMS: atom_id res chain seq x y z
N MET A 1 -3.69 18.01 -4.78
CA MET A 1 -3.25 17.52 -3.46
C MET A 1 -3.25 16.00 -3.41
N ILE A 2 -2.15 15.39 -2.93
CA ILE A 2 -2.06 13.94 -2.68
C ILE A 2 -2.36 13.65 -1.21
N ALA A 3 -3.22 12.67 -0.94
CA ALA A 3 -3.39 12.14 0.42
C ALA A 3 -2.55 10.87 0.62
N VAL A 4 -1.82 10.80 1.72
CA VAL A 4 -1.11 9.61 2.17
C VAL A 4 -1.87 9.06 3.37
N ILE A 5 -2.42 7.85 3.23
CA ILE A 5 -3.26 7.24 4.28
C ILE A 5 -2.42 7.00 5.52
N LYS A 6 -2.81 7.64 6.61
CA LYS A 6 -2.23 7.47 7.94
C LYS A 6 -2.92 6.30 8.63
N TYR A 7 -2.34 5.11 8.50
CA TYR A 7 -2.57 4.04 9.46
C TYR A 7 -1.25 3.71 10.15
N ASN A 8 -1.22 2.74 11.05
CA ASN A 8 -0.08 2.39 11.92
C ASN A 8 1.21 1.92 11.17
N ALA A 9 1.65 2.68 10.17
CA ALA A 9 2.73 2.40 9.23
C ALA A 9 3.89 3.37 9.50
N GLY A 10 5.08 2.83 9.79
CA GLY A 10 6.28 3.60 10.11
C GLY A 10 6.98 4.26 8.91
N ASN A 11 6.56 4.00 7.67
CA ASN A 11 7.25 4.48 6.45
C ASN A 11 6.66 5.76 5.85
N VAL A 12 5.61 6.34 6.45
CA VAL A 12 4.89 7.50 5.90
C VAL A 12 5.81 8.69 5.65
N GLN A 13 6.77 8.95 6.54
CA GLN A 13 7.70 10.07 6.41
C GLN A 13 8.63 9.94 5.19
N SER A 14 9.02 8.72 4.81
CA SER A 14 9.85 8.48 3.62
C SER A 14 9.08 8.81 2.34
N VAL A 15 7.79 8.46 2.30
CA VAL A 15 6.90 8.80 1.18
C VAL A 15 6.73 10.32 1.08
N GLN A 16 6.51 11.01 2.21
CA GLN A 16 6.41 12.47 2.22
C GLN A 16 7.67 13.15 1.67
N TYR A 17 8.86 12.71 2.09
CA TYR A 17 10.11 13.29 1.60
C TYR A 17 10.35 13.02 0.12
N ALA A 18 9.97 11.83 -0.39
CA ALA A 18 10.07 11.53 -1.82
C ALA A 18 9.20 12.50 -2.65
N LEU A 19 7.95 12.73 -2.21
CA LEU A 19 7.05 13.68 -2.87
C LEU A 19 7.56 15.12 -2.77
N GLN A 20 8.02 15.54 -1.59
CA GLN A 20 8.57 16.87 -1.40
C GLN A 20 9.78 17.14 -2.31
N ARG A 21 10.66 16.14 -2.50
CA ARG A 21 11.85 16.27 -3.34
C ARG A 21 11.52 16.49 -4.82
N ILE A 22 10.36 16.03 -5.28
CA ILE A 22 9.85 16.31 -6.64
C ILE A 22 8.89 17.51 -6.69
N GLY A 23 8.83 18.30 -5.61
CA GLY A 23 8.00 19.51 -5.53
C GLY A 23 6.50 19.25 -5.37
N VAL A 24 6.11 18.05 -4.91
CA VAL A 24 4.71 17.66 -4.71
C VAL A 24 4.36 17.70 -3.23
N GLU A 25 3.34 18.48 -2.89
CA GLU A 25 2.78 18.51 -1.54
C GLU A 25 1.83 17.34 -1.29
N CYS A 26 1.87 16.81 -0.07
CA CYS A 26 0.97 15.78 0.37
C CYS A 26 0.49 16.00 1.80
N VAL A 27 -0.70 15.48 2.09
CA VAL A 27 -1.30 15.46 3.42
C VAL A 27 -1.30 14.04 3.96
N VAL A 28 -0.75 13.85 5.16
CA VAL A 28 -0.82 12.57 5.88
C VAL A 28 -2.03 12.60 6.78
N THR A 29 -3.00 11.74 6.51
CA THR A 29 -4.29 11.82 7.20
C THR A 29 -5.02 10.48 7.23
N ASN A 30 -5.86 10.31 8.25
CA ASN A 30 -6.88 9.27 8.34
C ASN A 30 -8.30 9.87 8.29
N ASP A 31 -8.42 11.15 7.99
CA ASP A 31 -9.70 11.82 7.80
C ASP A 31 -10.32 11.41 6.46
N GLU A 32 -11.50 10.81 6.53
CA GLU A 32 -12.24 10.33 5.37
C GLU A 32 -12.51 11.42 4.34
N SER A 33 -12.91 12.61 4.79
CA SER A 33 -13.26 13.72 3.89
C SER A 33 -12.02 14.20 3.11
N VAL A 34 -10.86 14.28 3.76
CA VAL A 34 -9.62 14.67 3.11
C VAL A 34 -9.17 13.61 2.10
N ILE A 35 -9.30 12.33 2.44
CA ILE A 35 -8.91 11.22 1.55
C ILE A 35 -9.81 11.17 0.31
N ARG A 36 -11.14 11.32 0.48
CA ARG A 36 -12.09 11.29 -0.64
C ARG A 36 -11.92 12.45 -1.61
N ASN A 37 -11.54 13.63 -1.10
CA ASN A 37 -11.37 14.83 -1.93
C ASN A 37 -9.95 14.96 -2.51
N ALA A 38 -9.04 14.03 -2.23
CA ALA A 38 -7.69 14.06 -2.79
C ALA A 38 -7.70 13.70 -4.29
N GLU A 39 -6.80 14.31 -5.06
CA GLU A 39 -6.67 14.00 -6.49
C GLU A 39 -6.05 12.62 -6.73
N LYS A 40 -5.18 12.18 -5.81
CA LYS A 40 -4.50 10.87 -5.80
C LYS A 40 -4.29 10.44 -4.36
N VAL A 41 -4.30 9.14 -4.13
CA VAL A 41 -4.10 8.56 -2.80
C VAL A 41 -2.91 7.60 -2.82
N ILE A 42 -2.08 7.68 -1.79
CA ILE A 42 -1.03 6.70 -1.52
C ILE A 42 -1.41 5.92 -0.27
N PHE A 43 -1.38 4.60 -0.37
CA PHE A 43 -1.66 3.66 0.69
C PHE A 43 -0.36 2.91 1.04
N PRO A 44 0.49 3.48 1.91
CA PRO A 44 1.78 2.87 2.26
C PRO A 44 1.64 1.92 3.44
N GLY A 45 2.36 0.80 3.46
CA GLY A 45 2.33 -0.11 4.60
C GLY A 45 3.67 -0.72 4.98
N VAL A 46 3.82 -0.98 6.27
CA VAL A 46 4.87 -1.84 6.86
C VAL A 46 4.27 -2.67 8.00
N GLY A 47 4.91 -3.78 8.35
CA GLY A 47 4.47 -4.63 9.45
C GLY A 47 3.71 -5.86 8.96
N HIS A 48 2.77 -6.32 9.77
CA HIS A 48 2.07 -7.60 9.61
C HIS A 48 0.63 -7.41 9.11
N ALA A 49 0.21 -8.21 8.12
CA ALA A 49 -1.07 -8.07 7.45
C ALA A 49 -2.28 -8.13 8.40
N GLN A 50 -2.32 -9.10 9.32
CA GLN A 50 -3.40 -9.23 10.31
C GLN A 50 -3.60 -7.97 11.16
N SER A 51 -2.51 -7.43 11.72
CA SER A 51 -2.57 -6.25 12.59
C SER A 51 -2.96 -5.00 11.81
N ALA A 52 -2.49 -4.88 10.57
CA ALA A 52 -2.86 -3.78 9.69
C ALA A 52 -4.35 -3.84 9.30
N MET A 53 -4.86 -5.00 8.86
CA MET A 53 -6.28 -5.16 8.54
C MET A 53 -7.19 -4.93 9.74
N GLN A 54 -6.80 -5.38 10.93
CA GLN A 54 -7.53 -5.09 12.15
C GLN A 54 -7.64 -3.58 12.39
N TYR A 55 -6.52 -2.85 12.30
CA TYR A 55 -6.53 -1.40 12.45
C TYR A 55 -7.42 -0.71 11.41
N LEU A 56 -7.34 -1.14 10.14
CA LEU A 56 -8.15 -0.54 9.07
C LEU A 56 -9.64 -0.72 9.33
N ARG A 57 -10.07 -1.92 9.75
CA ARG A 57 -11.46 -2.21 10.13
C ARG A 57 -11.90 -1.40 11.35
N GLU A 58 -11.06 -1.31 12.38
CA GLU A 58 -11.35 -0.51 13.58
C GLU A 58 -11.52 0.98 13.30
N LYS A 59 -10.90 1.48 12.21
CA LYS A 59 -10.98 2.88 11.78
C LYS A 59 -11.90 3.09 10.57
N GLU A 60 -12.62 2.05 10.15
CA GLU A 60 -13.48 2.05 8.94
C GLU A 60 -12.74 2.48 7.66
N LEU A 61 -11.39 2.42 7.68
CA LEU A 61 -10.55 2.77 6.55
C LEU A 61 -10.58 1.68 5.47
N ASP A 62 -10.89 0.44 5.84
CA ASP A 62 -11.08 -0.67 4.90
C ASP A 62 -12.18 -0.36 3.88
N ARG A 63 -13.35 0.05 4.36
CA ARG A 63 -14.49 0.44 3.51
C ARG A 63 -14.20 1.69 2.71
N LEU A 64 -13.53 2.66 3.34
CA LEU A 64 -13.11 3.88 2.66
C LEU A 64 -12.22 3.56 1.46
N ILE A 65 -11.15 2.79 1.65
CA ILE A 65 -10.17 2.46 0.61
C ILE A 65 -10.84 1.75 -0.56
N ILE A 66 -11.70 0.77 -0.30
CA ILE A 66 -12.44 0.04 -1.34
C ILE A 66 -13.35 0.97 -2.16
N SER A 67 -13.89 2.02 -1.54
CA SER A 67 -14.81 2.95 -2.19
C SER A 67 -14.14 4.04 -3.04
N LEU A 68 -12.81 4.21 -2.94
CA LEU A 68 -12.08 5.28 -3.62
C LEU A 68 -12.17 5.11 -5.15
N GLN A 69 -12.33 6.22 -5.86
CA GLN A 69 -12.46 6.22 -7.34
C GLN A 69 -11.27 6.90 -8.03
N GLN A 70 -10.56 7.77 -7.31
CA GLN A 70 -9.31 8.38 -7.77
C GLN A 70 -8.17 7.35 -7.77
N PRO A 71 -7.07 7.59 -8.51
CA PRO A 71 -5.92 6.70 -8.52
C PRO A 71 -5.35 6.46 -7.12
N VAL A 72 -5.17 5.18 -6.77
CA VAL A 72 -4.60 4.72 -5.51
C VAL A 72 -3.30 3.95 -5.77
N LEU A 73 -2.22 4.32 -5.07
CA LEU A 73 -0.94 3.60 -5.10
C LEU A 73 -0.70 2.88 -3.78
N GLY A 74 -0.79 1.55 -3.80
CA GLY A 74 -0.35 0.69 -2.68
C GLY A 74 1.16 0.49 -2.67
N ILE A 75 1.81 0.65 -1.51
CA ILE A 75 3.27 0.46 -1.37
C ILE A 75 3.57 -0.62 -0.32
N CYS A 76 4.35 -1.63 -0.71
CA CYS A 76 4.76 -2.76 0.13
C CYS A 76 3.54 -3.46 0.74
N LEU A 77 3.39 -3.43 2.07
CA LEU A 77 2.22 -4.03 2.72
C LEU A 77 0.91 -3.37 2.23
N GLY A 78 0.91 -2.08 1.91
CA GLY A 78 -0.29 -1.43 1.37
C GLY A 78 -0.77 -2.06 0.06
N LEU A 79 0.14 -2.49 -0.82
CA LEU A 79 -0.23 -3.26 -2.02
C LEU A 79 -0.77 -4.65 -1.64
N GLN A 80 -0.10 -5.34 -0.72
CA GLN A 80 -0.51 -6.68 -0.27
C GLN A 80 -1.91 -6.67 0.36
N LEU A 81 -2.28 -5.63 1.10
CA LEU A 81 -3.61 -5.51 1.69
C LEU A 81 -4.71 -5.24 0.67
N MET A 82 -4.38 -4.81 -0.55
CA MET A 82 -5.36 -4.66 -1.64
C MET A 82 -5.74 -6.01 -2.27
N CYS A 83 -4.97 -7.07 -2.03
CA CYS A 83 -5.26 -8.43 -2.46
C CYS A 83 -6.45 -9.05 -1.70
N SER A 84 -6.87 -10.27 -2.06
CA SER A 84 -8.01 -10.94 -1.42
C SER A 84 -7.67 -11.54 -0.07
N HIS A 85 -6.49 -12.16 0.04
CA HIS A 85 -6.04 -12.83 1.27
C HIS A 85 -4.51 -12.77 1.40
N SER A 86 -4.01 -12.80 2.63
CA SER A 86 -2.59 -12.97 2.95
C SER A 86 -2.37 -14.19 3.84
N GLU A 87 -1.47 -15.09 3.44
CA GLU A 87 -1.00 -16.20 4.27
C GLU A 87 -0.35 -15.70 5.58
N GLU A 88 0.21 -14.48 5.56
CA GLU A 88 0.73 -13.84 6.77
C GLU A 88 -0.42 -13.53 7.73
N GLY A 89 -0.52 -14.33 8.79
CA GLY A 89 -1.57 -14.21 9.80
C GLY A 89 -2.94 -14.69 9.34
N ASP A 90 -3.01 -15.48 8.27
CA ASP A 90 -4.26 -16.05 7.70
C ASP A 90 -5.40 -15.02 7.66
N THR A 91 -5.19 -13.96 6.88
CA THR A 91 -6.00 -12.74 6.97
C THR A 91 -6.65 -12.39 5.64
N ASP A 92 -7.99 -12.32 5.66
CA ASP A 92 -8.76 -11.67 4.60
C ASP A 92 -8.39 -10.20 4.49
N CYS A 93 -8.10 -9.78 3.27
CA CYS A 93 -7.65 -8.44 2.92
C CYS A 93 -8.79 -7.64 2.24
N LEU A 94 -8.48 -6.53 1.57
CA LEU A 94 -9.50 -5.64 1.01
C LEU A 94 -10.20 -6.21 -0.23
N SER A 95 -9.65 -7.26 -0.86
CA SER A 95 -10.23 -7.92 -2.03
C SER A 95 -10.50 -6.97 -3.22
N ILE A 96 -9.63 -5.97 -3.41
CA ILE A 96 -9.63 -5.10 -4.59
C ILE A 96 -9.06 -5.86 -5.78
N PHE A 97 -8.02 -6.65 -5.54
CA PHE A 97 -7.45 -7.60 -6.48
C PHE A 97 -7.79 -9.02 -6.05
N ASP A 98 -8.33 -9.82 -6.98
CA ASP A 98 -8.59 -11.24 -6.77
C ASP A 98 -7.28 -12.05 -6.91
N THR A 99 -6.45 -11.96 -5.87
CA THR A 99 -5.12 -12.57 -5.81
C THR A 99 -4.72 -12.78 -4.36
N GLU A 100 -4.04 -13.88 -4.06
CA GLU A 100 -3.55 -14.19 -2.71
C GLU A 100 -2.07 -13.78 -2.55
N VAL A 101 -1.71 -13.29 -1.36
CA VAL A 101 -0.32 -13.01 -0.97
C VAL A 101 0.24 -14.21 -0.22
N LYS A 102 1.29 -14.82 -0.76
CA LYS A 102 1.87 -16.08 -0.25
C LYS A 102 3.26 -15.89 0.31
N LEU A 103 3.63 -16.75 1.25
CA LEU A 103 5.00 -16.87 1.74
C LEU A 103 5.89 -17.39 0.60
N PHE A 104 7.06 -16.77 0.43
CA PHE A 104 8.06 -17.33 -0.48
C PHE A 104 8.49 -18.73 -0.02
N SER A 105 8.24 -19.73 -0.87
CA SER A 105 8.58 -21.13 -0.63
C SER A 105 9.83 -21.53 -1.41
N SER A 106 10.99 -21.03 -0.98
CA SER A 106 12.28 -21.42 -1.57
C SER A 106 13.21 -22.00 -0.52
N PRO A 107 13.60 -23.29 -0.62
CA PRO A 107 14.57 -23.90 0.29
C PRO A 107 16.01 -23.41 0.06
N GLN A 108 16.26 -22.74 -1.07
CA GLN A 108 17.61 -22.35 -1.52
C GLN A 108 17.86 -20.85 -1.34
N LEU A 109 16.81 -20.04 -1.17
CA LEU A 109 16.90 -18.59 -1.05
C LEU A 109 16.52 -18.16 0.36
N LYS A 110 17.12 -17.06 0.82
CA LYS A 110 16.77 -16.46 2.11
C LYS A 110 15.40 -15.78 2.02
N VAL A 111 14.59 -16.00 3.05
CA VAL A 111 13.31 -15.33 3.26
C VAL A 111 13.42 -14.50 4.55
N PRO A 112 13.04 -13.20 4.55
CA PRO A 112 12.45 -12.45 3.44
C PRO A 112 13.47 -12.10 2.34
N GLN A 113 12.97 -11.76 1.15
CA GLN A 113 13.79 -11.17 0.10
C GLN A 113 14.21 -9.75 0.53
N ILE A 114 15.50 -9.57 0.84
CA ILE A 114 16.08 -8.28 1.21
C ILE A 114 17.19 -7.94 0.23
N GLY A 115 17.06 -6.82 -0.48
CA GLY A 115 18.09 -6.33 -1.40
C GLY A 115 17.51 -5.54 -2.55
N TRP A 116 18.35 -5.32 -3.56
CA TRP A 116 17.97 -4.70 -4.82
C TRP A 116 17.67 -5.81 -5.83
N ASN A 117 16.53 -5.69 -6.52
CA ASN A 117 16.15 -6.61 -7.58
C ASN A 117 15.58 -5.81 -8.75
N ASN A 118 15.53 -6.44 -9.92
CA ASN A 118 15.08 -5.82 -11.15
C ASN A 118 13.66 -6.26 -11.49
N ILE A 119 12.97 -5.39 -12.21
CA ILE A 119 11.69 -5.65 -12.86
C ILE A 119 11.94 -5.76 -14.37
N TYR A 120 11.24 -6.66 -15.07
CA TYR A 120 11.41 -6.89 -16.51
C TYR A 120 10.06 -6.97 -17.21
N ASP A 121 10.01 -6.60 -18.49
CA ASP A 121 8.88 -6.81 -19.41
C ASP A 121 7.53 -6.16 -19.00
N TYR A 122 7.55 -5.09 -18.20
CA TYR A 122 6.34 -4.36 -17.83
C TYR A 122 5.94 -3.33 -18.90
N LYS A 123 4.66 -3.31 -19.28
CA LYS A 123 4.08 -2.31 -20.19
C LYS A 123 3.07 -1.47 -19.42
N SER A 124 3.55 -0.42 -18.77
CA SER A 124 2.69 0.50 -18.00
C SER A 124 3.28 1.90 -17.97
N VAL A 125 2.40 2.90 -18.09
CA VAL A 125 2.74 4.32 -17.98
C VAL A 125 3.39 4.69 -16.64
N LEU A 126 3.22 3.86 -15.62
CA LEU A 126 3.85 4.06 -14.31
C LEU A 126 5.38 4.01 -14.38
N PHE A 127 5.93 3.27 -15.34
CA PHE A 127 7.36 3.06 -15.51
C PHE A 127 7.92 3.84 -16.72
N ASP A 128 7.14 4.74 -17.31
CA ASP A 128 7.63 5.59 -18.41
C ASP A 128 8.78 6.48 -17.93
N GLY A 129 9.92 6.42 -18.61
CA GLY A 129 11.12 7.19 -18.28
C GLY A 129 12.09 6.52 -17.30
N LEU A 130 11.81 5.27 -16.91
CA LEU A 130 12.77 4.35 -16.27
C LEU A 130 13.38 3.40 -17.31
#